data_AF-A0A829R5X7-F1
#
_entry.id   AF-A0A829R5X7-F1
#
_cell.length_a   1.000
_cell.length_b   1.000
_cell.length_c   1.000
_cell.angle_alpha   90.00
_cell.angle_beta   90.00
_cell.angle_gamma   90.00
#
_symmetry.space_group_name_H-M   'P 1'
#
loop_
_entity.id
_entity.type
_entity.pdbx_description
1 polymer ?
#
loop_
_entity_poly.entity_id
_entity_poly.type
_entity_poly.pdbx_seq_one_letter_code
_entity_poly.pdbx_strand_id
1 'polypeptide(L)' 'MNDYKLKDKGIQSNTEATSTISAISYEVENALCQGLSMNKINEQLQEFQDKGKFPKNLQLVDAFYE' A
#
# COMPACT_ATOMS: atom_id res chain seq x y z
N MET A 1 -3.29 18.80 -7.22
CA MET A 1 -2.76 17.81 -6.27
C MET A 1 -3.62 16.57 -6.43
N ASN A 2 -3.01 15.43 -6.75
CA ASN A 2 -3.75 14.19 -6.94
C ASN A 2 -4.13 13.62 -5.57
N ASP A 3 -5.42 13.41 -5.32
CA ASP A 3 -5.98 13.01 -4.02
C ASP A 3 -6.25 11.48 -3.98
N TYR A 4 -5.45 10.70 -4.72
CA TYR A 4 -5.65 9.27 -4.81
C TYR A 4 -5.44 8.61 -3.44
N LYS A 5 -6.48 7.90 -2.99
CA LYS A 5 -6.44 7.12 -1.76
C LYS A 5 -6.35 5.64 -2.11
N LEU A 6 -5.36 4.97 -1.54
CA LEU A 6 -5.22 3.52 -1.63
C LEU A 6 -6.51 2.88 -1.11
N LYS A 7 -7.03 1.88 -1.81
CA LYS A 7 -8.19 1.13 -1.34
C LYS A 7 -7.69 -0.07 -0.54
N ASP A 8 -8.22 -0.23 0.68
CA ASP A 8 -7.87 -1.37 1.53
C ASP A 8 -8.32 -2.72 0.93
N LYS A 9 -9.21 -2.74 -0.08
CA LYS A 9 -9.71 -3.93 -0.79
C LYS A 9 -10.18 -5.06 0.16
N GLY A 10 -10.56 -4.73 1.40
CA GLY A 10 -10.95 -5.72 2.41
C GLY A 10 -9.77 -6.47 3.05
N ILE A 11 -8.55 -5.98 2.87
CA ILE A 11 -7.34 -6.48 3.53
C ILE A 11 -7.42 -6.10 5.00
N GLN A 12 -7.12 -7.07 5.85
CA GLN A 12 -7.05 -6.93 7.29
C GLN A 12 -5.68 -7.39 7.78
N SER A 13 -5.34 -7.07 9.02
CA SER A 13 -4.06 -7.48 9.62
C SER A 13 -3.80 -9.00 9.60
N ASN A 14 -4.84 -9.83 9.44
CA ASN A 14 -4.74 -11.30 9.41
C ASN A 14 -4.90 -11.89 7.99
N THR A 15 -5.01 -11.06 6.96
CA THR A 15 -5.14 -11.54 5.58
C THR A 15 -3.84 -12.18 5.12
N GLU A 16 -3.93 -13.29 4.38
CA GLU A 16 -2.76 -14.00 3.85
C GLU A 16 -1.84 -13.06 3.06
N ALA A 17 -0.54 -13.22 3.29
CA ALA A 17 0.47 -12.31 2.75
C ALA A 17 0.44 -12.24 1.22
N THR A 18 0.29 -13.38 0.53
CA THR A 18 0.32 -13.45 -0.95
C THR A 18 -0.83 -12.66 -1.60
N SER A 19 -2.05 -12.79 -1.06
CA SER A 19 -3.23 -12.06 -1.54
C SER A 19 -3.12 -10.57 -1.25
N THR A 20 -2.58 -10.23 -0.07
CA THR A 20 -2.34 -8.84 0.34
C THR A 20 -1.32 -8.16 -0.57
N ILE A 21 -0.19 -8.82 -0.84
CA ILE A 21 0.87 -8.31 -1.71
C ILE A 21 0.31 -8.02 -3.10
N SER A 22 -0.38 -8.99 -3.72
CA SER A 22 -0.94 -8.83 -5.06
C SER A 22 -1.94 -7.66 -5.15
N ALA A 23 -2.83 -7.53 -4.16
CA ALA A 23 -3.84 -6.48 -4.14
C ALA A 23 -3.23 -5.08 -3.94
N ILE A 24 -2.18 -4.98 -3.12
CA ILE A 24 -1.54 -3.72 -2.76
C ILE A 24 -0.55 -3.29 -3.83
N SER A 25 0.20 -4.19 -4.46
CA SER A 25 1.04 -3.86 -5.61
C SER A 25 0.24 -3.17 -6.71
N TYR A 26 -0.94 -3.72 -7.05
CA TYR A 26 -1.83 -3.10 -8.02
C TYR A 26 -2.29 -1.69 -7.61
N GLU A 27 -2.64 -1.50 -6.34
CA GLU A 27 -3.07 -0.18 -5.83
C GLU A 27 -1.94 0.83 -5.79
N VAL A 28 -0.72 0.40 -5.46
CA VAL A 28 0.50 1.20 -5.49
C VAL A 28 0.81 1.64 -6.91
N GLU A 29 0.81 0.71 -7.87
CA GLU A 29 1.02 1.03 -9.29
C GLU A 29 -0.04 2.00 -9.82
N ASN A 30 -1.30 1.83 -9.44
CA ASN A 30 -2.36 2.74 -9.82
C ASN A 30 -2.17 4.14 -9.19
N ALA A 31 -1.78 4.21 -7.91
CA ALA A 31 -1.47 5.47 -7.24
C ALA A 31 -0.31 6.21 -7.92
N LEU A 32 0.76 5.49 -8.27
CA LEU A 32 1.90 6.02 -9.02
C LEU A 32 1.47 6.53 -10.41
N CYS A 33 0.66 5.76 -11.13
CA CYS A 33 0.12 6.13 -12.44
C CYS A 33 -0.74 7.41 -12.37
N GLN A 34 -1.47 7.60 -11.27
CA GLN A 34 -2.25 8.82 -11.01
C GLN A 34 -1.36 10.01 -10.57
N GLY A 35 -0.05 9.81 -10.38
CA GLY A 35 0.90 10.86 -10.00
C GLY A 35 1.05 11.06 -8.50
N LEU A 36 0.68 10.07 -7.69
CA LEU A 36 0.94 10.09 -6.24
C LEU A 36 2.41 9.76 -5.97
N SER A 37 3.08 10.53 -5.12
CA SER A 37 4.48 10.25 -4.75
C SER A 37 4.56 9.03 -3.83
N MET A 38 5.67 8.28 -3.94
CA MET A 38 5.92 7.10 -3.10
C MET A 38 5.85 7.40 -1.59
N ASN A 39 6.28 8.60 -1.17
CA ASN A 39 6.13 9.05 0.22
C ASN A 39 4.67 9.07 0.68
N LYS A 40 3.75 9.58 -0.15
CA LYS A 40 2.31 9.63 0.16
C LYS A 40 1.68 8.25 0.18
N ILE A 41 2.16 7.33 -0.65
CA ILE A 41 1.74 5.93 -0.66
C ILE A 41 2.20 5.25 0.63
N ASN A 42 3.46 5.44 1.04
CA ASN A 42 4.00 4.92 2.29
C ASN A 42 3.25 5.47 3.52
N GLU A 43 2.98 6.77 3.58
CA GLU A 43 2.18 7.38 4.64
C GLU A 43 0.81 6.68 4.79
N GLN A 44 0.11 6.44 3.67
CA GLN A 44 -1.19 5.77 3.69
C GLN A 44 -1.10 4.30 4.13
N LEU A 45 -0.06 3.58 3.71
CA LEU A 45 0.16 2.20 4.13
C LEU A 45 0.46 2.09 5.63
N GLN A 46 1.26 3.02 6.17
CA GLN A 46 1.50 3.10 7.62
C GLN A 46 0.20 3.39 8.38
N GLU A 47 -0.65 4.28 7.86
CA GLU A 47 -1.97 4.55 8.44
C GLU A 47 -2.87 3.29 8.44
N PHE A 48 -2.78 2.45 7.40
CA PHE A 48 -3.51 1.19 7.34
C PHE A 48 -2.96 0.14 8.32
N GLN A 49 -1.64 0.09 8.53
CA GLN A 49 -1.03 -0.77 9.55
C GLN A 49 -1.49 -0.39 10.96
N ASP A 50 -1.53 0.91 11.25
CA ASP A 50 -1.97 1.44 12.55
C ASP A 50 -3.45 1.12 12.80
N LYS A 51 -4.28 1.26 11.75
CA LYS A 51 -5.72 0.91 11.78
C LYS A 51 -6.01 -0.60 11.70
N GLY A 52 -4.99 -1.47 11.63
CA GLY A 52 -5.17 -2.92 11.50
C GLY A 52 -5.77 -3.38 10.16
N LYS A 53 -5.76 -2.51 9.15
CA LYS A 53 -6.21 -2.74 7.77
C LYS A 53 -5.08 -3.19 6.83
N PHE A 54 -3.87 -3.33 7.35
CA PHE A 54 -2.74 -3.86 6.61
C PHE A 54 -1.85 -4.70 7.54
N PRO A 55 -1.29 -5.83 7.07
CA PRO A 55 -0.42 -6.66 7.88
C PRO A 55 0.83 -5.91 8.33
N LYS A 56 1.11 -5.93 9.64
CA LYS A 56 2.27 -5.23 10.23
C LYS A 56 3.62 -5.84 9.83
N ASN A 57 3.61 -7.07 9.32
CA ASN A 57 4.79 -7.79 8.85
C ASN A 57 5.12 -7.52 7.38
N LEU A 58 4.35 -6.68 6.69
CA LEU A 58 4.63 -6.27 5.32
C LEU A 58 5.04 -4.80 5.31
N GLN A 59 6.04 -4.48 4.51
CA GLN A 59 6.47 -3.11 4.28
C GLN A 59 6.66 -2.93 2.78
N LEU A 60 6.18 -1.80 2.25
CA LEU A 60 6.49 -1.41 0.89
C LEU A 60 7.95 -0.96 0.85
N VAL A 61 8.77 -1.73 0.15
CA VAL A 61 10.16 -1.38 -0.13
C VAL A 61 10.19 -0.87 -1.56
N ASP A 62 10.68 0.35 -1.74
CA ASP A 62 10.91 0.86 -3.09
C ASP A 62 12.02 0.02 -3.73
N ALA A 63 11.75 -0.50 -4.92
CA ALA A 63 12.71 -1.29 -5.67
C ALA A 63 13.70 -0.37 -6.38
N PHE A 64 14.42 0.46 -5.62
CA PHE A 64 15.62 1.11 -6.15
C PHE A 64 16.74 0.07 -6.20
N TYR A 65 16.97 -0.45 -7.41
CA TYR A 65 18.26 -1.03 -7.80
C TYR A 65 19.32 0.09 -7.71
N GLU A 66 20.31 -0.07 -6.85
CA GLU A 66 21.61 0.62 -6.99
C GLU A 66 22.37 0.09 -8.21
#